data_AF-A0A7C4JY05-F1
#
_entry.id   AF-A0A7C4JY05-F1
#
_cell.length_a   1.000
_cell.length_b   1.000
_cell.length_c   1.000
_cell.angle_alpha   90.00
_cell.angle_beta   90.00
_cell.angle_gamma   90.00
#
_symmetry.space_group_name_H-M   'P 1'
#
loop_
_entity.id
_entity.type
_entity.pdbx_description
1 polymer ?
#
loop_
_entity_poly.entity_id
_entity_poly.type
_entity_poly.pdbx_seq_one_letter_code
_entity_poly.pdbx_strand_id
1 'polypeptide(L)'
;MEISKFANFVLIVLFLLLLILHFLIVFKVVPYSLIWGGRLKTVKEMFWIEIFSILLNFIFLFFTLEWAGLTNLAMPLKTQKLSQWLILVFFLFSTVGNIFSKNRIERLVFAPLALFITIFLVIIVTNS
;
A
#
# COMPACT_ATOMS: atom_id res chain seq x y z
N MET A 1 -13.51 -8.37 -16.64
CA MET A 1 -12.19 -8.85 -17.12
C MET A 1 -11.25 -7.70 -17.47
N GLU A 2 -11.63 -6.74 -18.33
CA GLU A 2 -10.77 -5.58 -18.65
C GLU A 2 -10.58 -4.61 -17.46
N ILE A 3 -11.63 -4.38 -16.67
CA ILE A 3 -11.58 -3.50 -15.50
C ILE A 3 -10.59 -4.02 -14.44
N SER A 4 -10.57 -5.33 -14.17
CA SER A 4 -9.65 -5.94 -13.20
C SER A 4 -8.19 -5.85 -13.64
N LYS A 5 -7.91 -5.99 -14.94
CA LYS A 5 -6.55 -5.80 -15.48
C LYS A 5 -6.08 -4.36 -15.29
N PHE A 6 -6.94 -3.39 -15.60
CA PHE A 6 -6.64 -1.97 -15.38
C PHE A 6 -6.42 -1.67 -13.90
N ALA A 7 -7.27 -2.18 -13.02
CA ALA A 7 -7.12 -2.02 -11.57
C ALA A 7 -5.80 -2.60 -11.05
N ASN A 8 -5.43 -3.82 -11.48
CA ASN A 8 -4.15 -4.43 -11.13
C ASN A 8 -2.95 -3.57 -11.60
N PHE A 9 -2.99 -3.07 -12.84
CA PHE A 9 -1.95 -2.19 -13.36
C PHE A 9 -1.80 -0.92 -12.51
N VAL A 10 -2.91 -0.26 -12.18
CA VAL A 10 -2.89 0.92 -11.33
C VAL A 10 -2.33 0.60 -9.94
N LEU A 11 -2.75 -0.50 -9.31
CA LEU A 11 -2.23 -0.93 -8.01
C LEU A 11 -0.72 -1.20 -8.05
N ILE A 12 -0.21 -1.86 -9.09
CA ILE A 12 1.23 -2.09 -9.28
C ILE A 12 1.98 -0.75 -9.31
N VAL A 13 1.51 0.21 -10.11
CA VAL A 13 2.14 1.54 -10.20
C VAL A 13 2.10 2.24 -8.85
N LEU A 14 0.97 2.20 -8.14
CA LEU A 14 0.83 2.83 -6.82
C LEU A 14 1.76 2.19 -5.76
N PHE A 15 1.90 0.87 -5.74
CA PHE A 15 2.82 0.19 -4.82
C PHE A 15 4.29 0.48 -5.13
N LEU A 16 4.65 0.60 -6.41
CA LEU A 16 5.99 1.04 -6.80
C LEU A 16 6.27 2.48 -6.36
N LEU A 17 5.30 3.39 -6.53
CA LEU A 17 5.43 4.78 -6.06
C LEU A 17 5.54 4.85 -4.53
N LEU A 18 4.79 4.02 -3.79
CA LEU A 18 4.90 3.91 -2.33
C LEU A 18 6.28 3.39 -1.91
N LEU A 19 6.83 2.38 -2.60
CA LEU A 19 8.20 1.92 -2.34
C LEU A 19 9.21 3.05 -2.53
N ILE A 20 9.11 3.81 -3.61
CA ILE A 20 9.98 4.98 -3.85
C ILE A 20 9.86 5.98 -2.70
N LEU A 21 8.64 6.30 -2.26
CA LEU A 21 8.41 7.19 -1.13
C LEU A 21 9.10 6.68 0.14
N HIS A 22 8.95 5.40 0.48
CA HIS A 22 9.59 4.82 1.66
C HIS A 22 11.13 4.89 1.58
N PHE A 23 11.71 4.60 0.40
CA PHE A 23 13.15 4.79 0.21
C PHE A 23 13.57 6.25 0.39
N LEU A 24 12.80 7.21 -0.14
CA LEU A 24 13.10 8.64 0.04
C LEU A 24 13.06 9.06 1.53
N ILE A 25 12.18 8.47 2.33
CA ILE A 25 12.13 8.70 3.79
C ILE A 25 13.36 8.10 4.48
N VAL A 26 13.73 6.87 4.12
CA VAL A 26 14.93 6.18 4.65
C VAL A 26 16.20 6.98 4.35
N PHE A 27 16.32 7.51 3.12
CA PHE A 27 17.41 8.38 2.71
C PHE A 27 17.28 9.82 3.23
N LYS A 28 16.25 10.12 4.03
CA LYS A 28 15.96 11.43 4.64
C LYS A 28 15.78 12.56 3.62
N VAL A 29 15.50 12.23 2.36
CA VAL A 29 15.08 13.19 1.33
C VAL A 29 13.70 13.74 1.69
N VAL A 30 12.83 12.88 2.22
CA VAL A 30 11.53 13.25 2.77
C VAL A 30 11.59 13.18 4.30
N PRO A 31 11.13 14.21 5.04
CA PRO A 31 11.14 14.19 6.50
C PRO A 31 10.19 13.14 7.06
N TYR A 32 10.71 12.28 7.96
CA TYR A 32 9.92 11.23 8.61
C TYR A 32 8.90 11.77 9.64
N SER A 33 8.90 13.06 9.95
CA SER A 33 7.86 13.71 10.75
C SER A 33 6.53 13.83 10.01
N LEU A 34 6.52 13.65 8.69
CA LEU A 34 5.34 13.75 7.84
C LEU A 34 4.47 12.48 7.82
N ILE A 35 5.00 11.38 8.35
CA ILE A 35 4.40 10.05 8.35
C ILE A 35 4.12 9.58 9.78
N TRP A 36 3.27 8.56 9.91
CA TRP A 36 2.85 7.96 11.17
C TRP A 36 2.34 8.97 12.21
N GLY A 37 1.57 9.96 11.76
CA GLY A 37 1.01 11.02 12.60
C GLY A 37 2.05 11.91 13.26
N GLY A 38 3.30 11.91 12.77
CA GLY A 38 4.43 12.62 13.39
C GLY A 38 4.85 12.04 14.74
N ARG A 39 4.50 10.77 15.03
CA ARG A 39 4.78 10.13 16.33
C ARG A 39 6.19 9.59 16.48
N LEU A 40 6.93 9.47 15.37
CA LEU A 40 8.31 8.97 15.35
C LEU A 40 9.22 10.00 16.02
N LYS A 41 9.83 9.62 17.15
CA LYS A 41 10.69 10.51 17.94
C LYS A 41 12.16 10.35 17.62
N THR A 42 12.55 9.17 17.13
CA THR A 42 13.96 8.87 16.85
C THR A 42 14.18 8.38 15.43
N VAL A 43 15.38 8.60 14.91
CA VAL A 43 15.82 8.06 13.62
C VAL A 43 15.78 6.53 13.63
N LYS A 44 16.06 5.90 14.78
CA LYS A 44 15.99 4.44 14.93
C LYS A 44 14.56 3.91 14.77
N GLU A 45 13.58 4.56 15.39
CA GLU A 45 12.15 4.23 15.20
C GLU A 45 11.72 4.37 13.75
N MET A 46 12.13 5.47 13.10
CA MET A 46 11.89 5.68 11.67
C MET A 46 12.40 4.49 10.84
N PHE A 47 13.65 4.07 11.03
CA PHE A 47 14.21 2.94 10.25
C PHE A 47 13.40 1.64 10.45
N TRP A 48 13.02 1.30 11.67
CA TRP A 48 12.24 0.08 11.92
C TRP A 48 10.89 0.11 11.22
N ILE A 49 10.20 1.25 11.31
CA ILE A 49 8.89 1.44 10.70
C ILE A 49 8.98 1.46 9.18
N GLU A 50 9.96 2.15 8.61
CA GLU A 50 10.15 2.19 7.15
C GLU A 50 10.57 0.84 6.58
N ILE A 51 11.45 0.09 7.25
CA ILE A 51 11.81 -1.27 6.82
C ILE A 51 10.57 -2.16 6.80
N PHE A 52 9.73 -2.07 7.84
CA PHE A 52 8.46 -2.80 7.89
C PHE A 52 7.53 -2.39 6.75
N SER A 53 7.38 -1.08 6.49
CA SER A 53 6.56 -0.57 5.38
C SER A 53 7.07 -0.98 4.01
N ILE A 54 8.39 -0.99 3.80
CA ILE A 54 9.02 -1.46 2.56
C ILE A 54 8.75 -2.95 2.35
N LEU A 55 9.01 -3.77 3.37
CA LEU A 55 8.76 -5.22 3.30
C LEU A 55 7.29 -5.51 2.98
N LEU A 56 6.38 -4.82 3.66
CA LEU A 56 4.96 -5.00 3.47
C LEU A 56 4.50 -4.56 2.06
N ASN A 57 5.01 -3.44 1.54
CA ASN A 57 4.72 -3.02 0.17
C ASN A 57 5.29 -3.98 -0.88
N PHE A 58 6.47 -4.59 -0.65
CA PHE A 58 6.97 -5.65 -1.53
C PHE A 58 6.04 -6.86 -1.55
N ILE A 59 5.50 -7.26 -0.38
CA ILE A 59 4.51 -8.33 -0.29
C ILE A 59 3.24 -7.97 -1.07
N PHE A 60 2.73 -6.75 -0.92
CA PHE A 60 1.54 -6.28 -1.66
C PHE A 60 1.78 -6.24 -3.17
N LEU A 61 2.93 -5.72 -3.59
CA LEU A 61 3.34 -5.68 -4.99
C LEU A 61 3.43 -7.09 -5.57
N PHE A 62 4.08 -8.02 -4.86
CA PHE A 62 4.19 -9.41 -5.27
C PHE A 62 2.81 -10.03 -5.50
N PHE A 63 1.90 -9.97 -4.53
CA PHE A 63 0.54 -10.51 -4.71
C PHE A 63 -0.21 -9.83 -5.86
N THR A 64 -0.03 -8.52 -6.06
CA THR A 64 -0.70 -7.82 -7.16
C THR A 64 -0.17 -8.25 -8.53
N LEU A 65 1.14 -8.52 -8.64
CA LEU A 65 1.75 -9.08 -9.85
C LEU A 65 1.23 -10.49 -10.14
N GLU A 66 1.06 -11.32 -9.11
CA GLU A 66 0.43 -12.65 -9.21
C GLU A 66 -1.00 -12.54 -9.75
N TRP A 67 -1.83 -11.66 -9.19
CA TRP A 67 -3.21 -11.48 -9.65
C TRP A 67 -3.30 -10.94 -11.08
N ALA A 68 -2.27 -10.22 -11.53
CA ALA A 68 -2.15 -9.73 -12.90
C ALA A 68 -1.66 -10.80 -13.88
N GLY A 69 -1.24 -11.99 -13.40
CA GLY A 69 -0.64 -13.03 -14.23
C GLY A 69 0.75 -12.65 -14.76
N LEU A 70 1.45 -11.73 -14.08
CA LEU A 70 2.79 -11.27 -14.46
C LEU A 70 3.91 -12.12 -13.86
N THR A 71 3.55 -13.18 -13.16
CA THR A 71 4.45 -14.15 -12.54
C THR A 71 4.03 -15.56 -12.95
N ASN A 72 4.96 -16.51 -12.83
CA ASN A 72 4.73 -17.91 -13.22
C ASN A 72 4.26 -18.80 -12.06
N LEU A 73 3.82 -18.20 -10.96
CA LEU A 73 3.39 -18.92 -9.77
C LEU A 73 1.91 -19.31 -9.91
N ALA A 74 1.66 -20.62 -9.85
CA ALA A 74 0.31 -21.16 -9.88
C ALA A 74 -0.35 -21.04 -8.50
N MET A 75 -0.64 -19.80 -8.07
CA MET A 75 -1.23 -19.56 -6.75
C MET A 75 -2.67 -20.09 -6.68
N PRO A 76 -3.02 -20.91 -5.67
CA PRO A 76 -4.39 -21.40 -5.52
C PRO A 76 -5.41 -20.26 -5.38
N LEU A 77 -6.61 -20.42 -5.96
CA LEU A 77 -7.67 -19.41 -5.91
C LEU A 77 -8.02 -18.96 -4.48
N LYS A 78 -7.98 -19.90 -3.51
CA LYS A 78 -8.20 -19.58 -2.08
C LYS A 78 -7.16 -18.60 -1.55
N THR A 79 -5.89 -18.81 -1.89
CA THR A 79 -4.78 -17.93 -1.47
C THR A 79 -4.87 -16.57 -2.14
N GLN A 80 -5.24 -16.53 -3.42
CA GLN A 80 -5.47 -15.27 -4.13
C GLN A 80 -6.57 -14.46 -3.43
N LYS A 81 -7.75 -15.04 -3.22
CA LYS A 81 -8.87 -14.36 -2.54
C LYS A 81 -8.53 -13.92 -1.12
N LEU A 82 -7.84 -14.78 -0.36
CA LEU A 82 -7.40 -14.43 0.99
C LEU A 82 -6.43 -13.22 0.97
N SER A 83 -5.44 -13.23 0.09
CA SER A 83 -4.47 -12.13 -0.03
C SER A 83 -5.14 -10.81 -0.44
N GLN A 84 -6.09 -10.83 -1.38
CA GLN A 84 -6.85 -9.64 -1.80
C GLN A 84 -7.64 -9.03 -0.64
N TRP A 85 -8.35 -9.86 0.12
CA TRP A 85 -9.10 -9.41 1.29
C TRP A 85 -8.20 -8.86 2.39
N LEU A 86 -7.07 -9.51 2.69
CA LEU A 86 -6.12 -9.03 3.70
C LEU A 86 -5.54 -7.66 3.32
N ILE A 87 -5.15 -7.48 2.06
CA ILE A 87 -4.61 -6.22 1.56
C ILE A 87 -5.70 -5.14 1.58
N LEU A 88 -6.94 -5.47 1.18
CA LEU A 88 -8.08 -4.56 1.27
C LEU A 88 -8.31 -4.08 2.71
N VAL A 89 -8.39 -5.01 3.68
CA VAL A 89 -8.59 -4.67 5.09
C VAL A 89 -7.46 -3.78 5.62
N PHE A 90 -6.21 -4.09 5.27
CA PHE A 90 -5.06 -3.26 5.64
C PHE A 90 -5.19 -1.82 5.10
N PHE A 91 -5.57 -1.66 3.84
CA PHE A 91 -5.73 -0.33 3.23
C PHE A 91 -6.98 0.41 3.70
N LEU A 92 -8.04 -0.30 4.08
CA LEU A 92 -9.19 0.30 4.78
C LEU A 92 -8.75 0.93 6.11
N PHE A 93 -8.01 0.18 6.95
CA PHE A 93 -7.47 0.72 8.19
C PHE A 93 -6.51 1.89 7.95
N SER A 94 -5.66 1.79 6.93
CA SER A 94 -4.74 2.87 6.56
C SER A 94 -5.48 4.13 6.11
N THR A 95 -6.56 3.97 5.33
CA THR A 95 -7.41 5.08 4.88
C THR A 95 -8.08 5.78 6.05
N VAL A 96 -8.71 5.00 6.95
CA VAL A 96 -9.32 5.52 8.18
C VAL A 96 -8.27 6.25 9.03
N GLY A 97 -7.11 5.63 9.26
CA GLY A 97 -6.01 6.22 10.02
C GLY A 97 -5.54 7.56 9.44
N ASN A 98 -5.38 7.64 8.13
CA ASN A 98 -4.94 8.85 7.44
C ASN A 98 -6.01 9.96 7.47
N ILE A 99 -7.29 9.62 7.33
CA ILE A 99 -8.41 10.58 7.42
C ILE A 99 -8.48 11.21 8.82
N PHE A 100 -8.33 10.40 9.87
CA PHE A 100 -8.38 10.85 11.27
C PHE A 100 -7.02 11.35 11.79
N SER A 101 -5.99 11.42 10.95
CA SER A 101 -4.70 11.90 11.38
C SER A 101 -4.73 13.39 11.72
N LYS A 102 -3.98 13.75 12.78
CA LYS A 102 -3.69 15.15 13.13
C LYS A 102 -2.69 15.79 12.16
N ASN A 103 -1.92 14.99 11.42
CA ASN A 103 -0.94 15.48 10.46
C ASN A 103 -1.63 15.91 9.15
N ARG A 104 -1.32 17.13 8.69
CA ARG A 104 -1.93 17.71 7.48
C ARG A 104 -1.53 16.98 6.22
N ILE A 105 -0.28 16.51 6.10
CA ILE A 105 0.20 15.77 4.92
C ILE A 105 -0.51 14.42 4.82
N GLU A 106 -0.65 13.71 5.94
CA GLU A 106 -1.36 12.42 5.94
C GLU A 106 -2.82 12.58 5.51
N ARG A 107 -3.51 13.60 6.02
CA ARG A 107 -4.92 13.83 5.68
C ARG A 107 -5.14 14.35 4.26
N LEU A 108 -4.22 15.15 3.71
CA LEU A 108 -4.40 15.77 2.38
C LEU A 108 -3.78 14.96 1.24
N VAL A 109 -2.77 14.13 1.51
CA VAL A 109 -2.03 13.38 0.50
C VAL A 109 -2.21 11.88 0.69
N PHE A 110 -1.91 11.36 1.88
CA PHE A 110 -1.95 9.91 2.09
C PHE A 110 -3.36 9.34 2.28
N ALA A 111 -4.32 10.13 2.77
CA ALA A 111 -5.71 9.69 2.84
C ALA A 111 -6.34 9.52 1.45
N PRO A 112 -6.26 10.50 0.52
CA PRO A 112 -6.71 10.28 -0.85
C PRO A 112 -5.97 9.12 -1.54
N LEU A 113 -4.65 9.01 -1.36
CA LEU A 113 -3.87 7.91 -1.92
C LEU A 113 -4.33 6.54 -1.41
N ALA A 114 -4.45 6.39 -0.09
CA ALA A 114 -4.93 5.15 0.53
C ALA A 114 -6.38 4.83 0.13
N LEU A 115 -7.22 5.86 -0.01
CA LEU A 115 -8.59 5.70 -0.49
C LEU A 115 -8.63 5.20 -1.94
N PHE A 116 -7.82 5.77 -2.84
CA PHE A 116 -7.71 5.28 -4.22
C PHE A 116 -7.28 3.82 -4.27
N ILE A 117 -6.23 3.45 -3.51
CA ILE A 117 -5.77 2.06 -3.42
C ILE A 117 -6.91 1.16 -2.91
N THR A 118 -7.61 1.59 -1.86
CA THR A 118 -8.76 0.86 -1.29
C THR A 118 -9.85 0.64 -2.33
N ILE A 119 -10.21 1.66 -3.11
CA ILE A 119 -11.23 1.55 -4.16
C ILE A 119 -10.82 0.53 -5.22
N PHE A 120 -9.57 0.57 -5.70
CA PHE A 120 -9.08 -0.42 -6.66
C PHE A 120 -9.05 -1.83 -6.08
N LEU A 121 -8.71 -2.00 -4.81
CA LEU A 121 -8.77 -3.30 -4.13
C LEU A 121 -10.21 -3.82 -4.00
N VAL A 122 -11.20 -2.96 -3.72
CA VAL A 122 -12.62 -3.34 -3.73
C VAL A 122 -13.03 -3.83 -5.12
N ILE A 123 -12.59 -3.15 -6.19
CA ILE A 123 -12.85 -3.56 -7.57
C ILE A 123 -12.25 -4.95 -7.84
N ILE A 124 -11.01 -5.20 -7.42
CA ILE A 124 -10.36 -6.51 -7.60
C ILE A 124 -11.14 -7.61 -6.86
N VAL A 125 -11.40 -7.43 -5.57
CA VAL A 125 -12.08 -8.42 -4.72
C VAL A 125 -13.48 -8.76 -5.22
N THR A 126 -14.22 -7.78 -5.75
CA THR A 126 -15.59 -7.99 -6.26
C THR A 126 -15.65 -8.61 -7.65
N ASN A 127 -14.56 -8.55 -8.42
CA ASN A 127 -14.48 -9.07 -9.79
C ASN A 127 -13.58 -10.33 -9.91
N SER A 128 -13.24 -10.96 -8.78
CA SER A 128 -12.34 -12.12 -8.64
C SER A 128 -13.01 -13.45 -8.29
#